data_AF-A0A1F9XD48-F1
#
_entry.id   AF-A0A1F9XD48-F1
#
_cell.length_a   1.000
_cell.length_b   1.000
_cell.length_c   1.000
_cell.angle_alpha   90.00
_cell.angle_beta   90.00
_cell.angle_gamma   90.00
#
_symmetry.space_group_name_H-M   'P 1'
#
loop_
_entity.id
_entity.type
_entity.pdbx_description
1 polymer ?
#
loop_
_entity_poly.entity_id
_entity_poly.type
_entity_poly.pdbx_seq_one_letter_code
_entity_poly.pdbx_strand_id
1 'polypeptide(L)'
;ITAKTGLVIILAALAGAISWNLWCTYSGFPVSASHSLIGGLLGSVIFGRGIGFIHWNNVLVILLVMFLTPLIGFIFGYLFTKITYVAARDTTPGINGLFMFLQVAVSMLLAVSHGSNDTQKSMGIIALMLAASGGVSAGIPPQWAVILCASFMALGILAGGESVIKTVGIGIYRIKQIHGFSAQLSAGGVMLASTLMGFPVSSTHIVSTSIMGSGSADRIKAVKWEKISEIMIVWLVTMPVAAAVSGVAYFVLSRVLRG
;
A
#
# COMPACT_ATOMS: atom_id res chain seq x y z
N ILE A 1 26.08 6.38 13.75
CA ILE A 1 26.01 6.89 12.35
C ILE A 1 26.14 8.41 12.45
N THR A 2 26.96 9.08 11.62
CA THR A 2 26.95 10.56 11.62
C THR A 2 25.60 11.04 11.10
N ALA A 3 24.99 12.06 11.72
CA ALA A 3 23.67 12.59 11.35
C ALA A 3 23.55 12.82 9.84
N LYS A 4 24.58 13.41 9.23
CA LYS A 4 24.70 13.66 7.80
C LYS A 4 24.60 12.39 6.94
N THR A 5 25.20 11.28 7.37
CA THR A 5 25.11 10.00 6.66
C THR A 5 23.71 9.38 6.76
N GLY A 6 23.08 9.45 7.93
CA GLY A 6 21.73 8.95 8.13
C GLY A 6 20.72 9.67 7.24
N LEU A 7 20.80 11.01 7.17
CA LEU A 7 19.92 11.81 6.31
C LEU A 7 20.07 11.48 4.82
N VAL A 8 21.31 11.31 4.32
CA VAL A 8 21.54 10.93 2.92
C VAL A 8 20.92 9.56 2.59
N ILE A 9 21.00 8.59 3.51
CA ILE A 9 20.39 7.26 3.33
C ILE A 9 18.85 7.38 3.24
N ILE A 10 18.24 8.19 4.10
CA ILE A 10 16.77 8.37 4.10
C ILE A 10 16.31 9.11 2.84
N LEU A 11 17.01 10.18 2.44
CA LEU A 11 16.70 10.93 1.22
C LEU A 11 16.84 10.06 -0.03
N ALA A 12 17.89 9.24 -0.11
CA ALA A 12 18.06 8.28 -1.20
C ALA A 12 16.97 7.21 -1.23
N ALA A 13 16.52 6.72 -0.07
CA ALA A 13 15.41 5.78 0.02
C ALA A 13 14.11 6.39 -0.52
N LEU A 14 13.80 7.62 -0.10
CA LEU A 14 12.63 8.36 -0.56
C LEU A 14 12.69 8.65 -2.06
N ALA A 15 13.85 9.08 -2.59
CA ALA A 15 14.02 9.33 -4.00
C ALA A 15 13.71 8.06 -4.83
N GLY A 16 14.29 6.91 -4.46
CA GLY A 16 14.02 5.63 -5.13
C GLY A 16 12.55 5.22 -5.07
N ALA A 17 11.95 5.29 -3.89
CA ALA A 17 10.55 4.91 -3.69
C ALA A 17 9.57 5.82 -4.45
N ILE A 18 9.78 7.15 -4.39
CA ILE A 18 8.93 8.15 -5.03
C ILE A 18 9.06 8.05 -6.55
N SER A 19 10.28 7.99 -7.09
CA SER A 19 10.50 7.92 -8.54
C SER A 19 9.81 6.70 -9.15
N TRP A 20 9.94 5.53 -8.52
CA TRP A 20 9.27 4.32 -9.01
C TRP A 20 7.74 4.41 -8.89
N ASN A 21 7.23 4.90 -7.76
CA ASN A 21 5.77 5.05 -7.57
C ASN A 21 5.16 6.03 -8.57
N LEU A 22 5.80 7.18 -8.83
CA LEU A 22 5.32 8.16 -9.80
C LEU A 22 5.34 7.58 -11.21
N TRP A 23 6.40 6.90 -11.60
CA TRP A 23 6.50 6.26 -12.91
C TRP A 23 5.39 5.22 -13.13
N CYS A 24 5.16 4.34 -12.15
CA CYS A 24 4.08 3.36 -12.20
C CYS A 24 2.71 4.02 -12.24
N THR A 25 2.48 5.05 -11.43
CA THR A 25 1.18 5.75 -11.35
C THR A 25 0.86 6.46 -12.67
N TYR A 26 1.84 7.14 -13.27
CA TYR A 26 1.72 7.75 -14.59
C TYR A 26 1.43 6.71 -15.68
N SER A 27 2.09 5.55 -15.60
CA SER A 27 1.91 4.43 -16.52
C SER A 27 0.63 3.60 -16.25
N GLY A 28 -0.14 3.95 -15.20
CA GLY A 28 -1.38 3.25 -14.82
C GLY A 28 -1.19 1.86 -14.21
N PHE A 29 0.04 1.51 -13.81
CA PHE A 29 0.34 0.25 -13.13
C PHE A 29 0.00 0.34 -11.64
N PRO A 30 -0.78 -0.61 -11.09
CA PRO A 30 -1.10 -0.64 -9.68
C PRO A 30 0.11 -1.10 -8.86
N VAL A 31 0.86 -0.12 -8.34
CA VAL A 31 2.07 -0.33 -7.54
C VAL A 31 1.77 -0.28 -6.04
N SER A 32 2.62 -0.92 -5.25
CA SER A 32 2.60 -0.84 -3.79
C SER A 32 3.62 0.16 -3.28
N ALA A 33 3.15 1.30 -2.76
CA ALA A 33 4.02 2.28 -2.13
C ALA A 33 4.83 1.69 -0.96
N SER A 34 4.26 0.73 -0.24
CA SER A 34 4.90 -0.02 0.84
C SER A 34 6.12 -0.82 0.36
N HIS A 35 5.99 -1.56 -0.75
CA HIS A 35 7.11 -2.31 -1.33
C HIS A 35 8.18 -1.37 -1.89
N SER A 36 7.78 -0.26 -2.52
CA SER A 36 8.69 0.76 -3.01
C SER A 36 9.50 1.39 -1.86
N LEU A 37 8.85 1.69 -0.74
CA LEU A 37 9.51 2.29 0.42
C LEU A 37 10.49 1.31 1.09
N ILE A 38 10.08 0.06 1.31
CA ILE A 38 10.96 -0.97 1.86
C ILE A 38 12.14 -1.24 0.93
N GLY A 39 11.89 -1.37 -0.39
CA GLY A 39 12.93 -1.52 -1.40
C GLY A 39 13.90 -0.34 -1.37
N GLY A 40 13.40 0.89 -1.36
CA GLY A 40 14.21 2.10 -1.26
C GLY A 40 15.07 2.13 0.00
N LEU A 41 14.51 1.81 1.17
CA LEU A 41 15.26 1.74 2.43
C LEU A 41 16.34 0.65 2.42
N LEU A 42 16.02 -0.54 1.92
CA LEU A 42 16.99 -1.63 1.78
C LEU A 42 18.12 -1.22 0.83
N GLY A 43 17.77 -0.67 -0.33
CA GLY A 43 18.73 -0.18 -1.33
C GLY A 43 19.68 0.85 -0.74
N SER A 44 19.17 1.96 -0.21
CA SER A 44 20.03 3.03 0.32
C SER A 44 20.93 2.57 1.47
N VAL A 45 20.47 1.65 2.32
CA VAL A 45 21.30 1.08 3.40
C VAL A 45 22.36 0.14 2.84
N ILE A 46 22.03 -0.75 1.90
CA ILE A 46 22.99 -1.66 1.28
C ILE A 46 24.10 -0.87 0.59
N PHE A 47 23.75 0.09 -0.27
CA PHE A 47 24.73 0.91 -0.98
C PHE A 47 25.45 1.90 -0.05
N GLY A 48 24.82 2.29 1.06
CA GLY A 48 25.38 3.30 1.95
C GLY A 48 26.26 2.78 3.08
N ARG A 49 25.95 1.61 3.62
CA ARG A 49 26.67 1.01 4.75
C ARG A 49 26.98 -0.47 4.58
N GLY A 50 26.46 -1.12 3.56
CA GLY A 50 26.60 -2.55 3.35
C GLY A 50 25.46 -3.36 3.97
N ILE A 51 25.38 -4.61 3.54
CA ILE A 51 24.28 -5.53 3.86
C ILE A 51 24.15 -5.89 5.35
N GLY A 52 25.25 -5.79 6.11
CA GLY A 52 25.31 -6.14 7.54
C GLY A 52 24.58 -5.16 8.47
N PHE A 53 24.14 -4.01 7.96
CA PHE A 53 23.38 -3.01 8.75
C PHE A 53 21.86 -3.22 8.68
N ILE A 54 21.40 -4.24 7.97
CA ILE A 54 19.98 -4.57 7.86
C ILE A 54 19.60 -5.60 8.93
N HIS A 55 18.55 -5.30 9.70
CA HIS A 55 17.91 -6.24 10.59
C HIS A 55 17.00 -7.20 9.81
N TRP A 56 17.60 -8.24 9.21
CA TRP A 56 16.90 -9.18 8.32
C TRP A 56 15.68 -9.85 8.95
N ASN A 57 15.72 -10.17 10.24
CA ASN A 57 14.57 -10.75 10.94
C ASN A 57 13.35 -9.82 10.88
N ASN A 58 13.54 -8.51 11.09
CA ASN A 58 12.44 -7.54 11.03
C ASN A 58 11.92 -7.39 9.60
N VAL A 59 12.83 -7.37 8.61
CA VAL A 59 12.46 -7.31 7.19
C VAL A 59 11.64 -8.53 6.79
N LEU A 60 12.05 -9.73 7.20
CA LEU A 60 11.33 -10.97 6.90
C LEU A 60 9.93 -11.00 7.52
N VAL A 61 9.77 -10.52 8.76
CA VAL A 61 8.45 -10.40 9.39
C VAL A 61 7.56 -9.43 8.60
N ILE A 62 8.09 -8.28 8.20
CA ILE A 62 7.34 -7.30 7.39
C ILE A 62 6.92 -7.93 6.05
N LEU A 63 7.86 -8.56 5.33
CA LEU A 63 7.59 -9.23 4.05
C LEU A 63 6.53 -10.34 4.19
N LEU A 64 6.61 -11.11 5.27
CA LEU A 64 5.64 -12.17 5.57
C LEU A 64 4.23 -11.59 5.77
N VAL A 65 4.08 -10.53 6.56
CA VAL A 65 2.77 -9.88 6.76
C VAL A 65 2.25 -9.27 5.45
N MET A 66 3.12 -8.65 4.67
CA MET A 66 2.77 -8.09 3.36
C MET A 66 2.37 -9.15 2.32
N PHE A 67 2.86 -10.38 2.47
CA PHE A 67 2.46 -11.52 1.64
C PHE A 67 1.16 -12.18 2.15
N LEU A 68 0.97 -12.29 3.46
CA LEU A 68 -0.22 -12.90 4.05
C LEU A 68 -1.47 -12.03 3.90
N THR A 69 -1.35 -10.71 4.07
CA THR A 69 -2.52 -9.82 4.05
C THR A 69 -3.29 -9.80 2.73
N PRO A 70 -2.67 -9.87 1.53
CA PRO A 70 -3.41 -10.04 0.29
C PRO A 70 -4.12 -11.39 0.19
N LEU A 71 -3.55 -12.47 0.72
CA LEU A 71 -4.22 -13.78 0.77
C LEU A 71 -5.47 -13.72 1.65
N ILE A 72 -5.36 -13.08 2.82
CA ILE A 72 -6.50 -12.85 3.72
C ILE A 72 -7.54 -11.96 3.02
N GLY A 73 -7.11 -10.91 2.30
CA GLY A 73 -7.97 -10.07 1.48
C GLY A 73 -8.77 -10.87 0.44
N PHE A 74 -8.11 -11.79 -0.28
CA PHE A 74 -8.78 -12.68 -1.23
C PHE A 74 -9.82 -13.57 -0.54
N ILE A 75 -9.42 -14.24 0.55
CA ILE A 75 -10.28 -15.18 1.28
C ILE A 75 -11.51 -14.45 1.83
N PHE A 76 -11.33 -13.31 2.50
CA PHE A 76 -12.43 -12.53 3.06
C PHE A 76 -13.29 -11.88 1.97
N GLY A 77 -12.71 -11.42 0.87
CA GLY A 77 -13.47 -10.94 -0.29
C GLY A 77 -14.39 -12.04 -0.84
N TYR A 78 -13.89 -13.27 -0.95
CA TYR A 78 -14.66 -14.43 -1.37
C TYR A 78 -15.78 -14.78 -0.36
N LEU A 79 -15.42 -14.94 0.91
CA LEU A 79 -16.36 -15.33 1.98
C LEU A 79 -17.46 -14.30 2.19
N PHE A 80 -17.12 -13.01 2.29
CA PHE A 80 -18.10 -11.96 2.45
C PHE A 80 -19.07 -11.92 1.28
N THR A 81 -18.59 -12.10 0.05
CA THR A 81 -19.48 -12.14 -1.12
C THR A 81 -20.46 -13.32 -1.04
N LYS A 82 -20.00 -14.51 -0.65
CA LYS A 82 -20.89 -15.68 -0.44
C LYS A 82 -21.91 -15.43 0.67
N ILE A 83 -21.49 -14.88 1.80
CA ILE A 83 -22.39 -14.53 2.91
C ILE A 83 -23.43 -13.53 2.44
N THR A 84 -23.02 -12.48 1.72
CA THR A 84 -23.94 -11.47 1.21
C THR A 84 -24.95 -12.05 0.20
N TYR A 85 -24.54 -12.99 -0.65
CA TYR A 85 -25.47 -13.69 -1.54
C TYR A 85 -26.50 -14.54 -0.81
N VAL A 86 -26.08 -15.27 0.23
CA VAL A 86 -27.00 -16.05 1.06
C VAL A 86 -27.99 -15.12 1.77
N ALA A 87 -27.49 -14.03 2.35
CA ALA A 87 -28.32 -13.04 3.04
C ALA A 87 -29.31 -12.31 2.11
N ALA A 88 -28.96 -12.12 0.84
CA ALA A 88 -29.78 -11.42 -0.15
C ALA A 88 -30.70 -12.35 -0.97
N ARG A 89 -30.64 -13.68 -0.79
CA ARG A 89 -31.28 -14.66 -1.67
C ARG A 89 -32.81 -14.49 -1.80
N ASP A 90 -33.47 -14.21 -0.68
CA ASP A 90 -34.94 -14.14 -0.61
C ASP A 90 -35.45 -12.70 -0.46
N THR A 91 -34.68 -11.73 -0.97
CA THR A 91 -34.95 -10.30 -0.78
C THR A 91 -35.50 -9.65 -2.05
N THR A 92 -36.28 -8.56 -1.89
CA THR A 92 -36.87 -7.83 -3.02
C THR A 92 -35.81 -6.96 -3.72
N PRO A 93 -36.05 -6.54 -4.99
CA PRO A 93 -35.12 -5.66 -5.72
C PRO A 93 -34.79 -4.33 -5.02
N GLY A 94 -35.59 -3.93 -4.04
CA GLY A 94 -35.33 -2.75 -3.19
C GLY A 94 -34.05 -2.84 -2.35
N ILE A 95 -33.51 -4.05 -2.12
CA ILE A 95 -32.26 -4.24 -1.36
C ILE A 95 -31.04 -3.58 -2.02
N ASN A 96 -31.11 -3.27 -3.32
CA ASN A 96 -30.05 -2.55 -4.02
C ASN A 96 -29.78 -1.16 -3.41
N GLY A 97 -30.82 -0.48 -2.91
CA GLY A 97 -30.67 0.81 -2.22
C GLY A 97 -29.90 0.66 -0.91
N LEU A 98 -30.19 -0.40 -0.15
CA LEU A 98 -29.46 -0.73 1.07
C LEU A 98 -27.99 -1.06 0.75
N PHE A 99 -27.71 -1.87 -0.27
CA PHE A 99 -26.33 -2.18 -0.66
C PHE A 99 -25.57 -0.95 -1.15
N MET A 100 -26.23 -0.01 -1.83
CA MET A 100 -25.62 1.26 -2.19
C MET A 100 -25.21 2.06 -0.96
N PHE A 101 -26.11 2.19 0.02
CA PHE A 101 -25.80 2.86 1.30
C PHE A 101 -24.67 2.17 2.06
N LEU A 102 -24.75 0.85 2.21
CA LEU A 102 -23.72 0.05 2.88
C LEU A 102 -22.37 0.14 2.16
N GLN A 103 -22.37 0.14 0.82
CA GLN A 103 -21.16 0.30 0.03
C GLN A 103 -20.48 1.65 0.29
N VAL A 104 -21.26 2.73 0.43
CA VAL A 104 -20.72 4.05 0.81
C VAL A 104 -20.11 4.00 2.22
N ALA A 105 -20.79 3.37 3.18
CA ALA A 105 -20.28 3.23 4.55
C ALA A 105 -18.95 2.45 4.60
N VAL A 106 -18.84 1.31 3.89
CA VAL A 106 -17.58 0.54 3.85
C VAL A 106 -16.51 1.21 3.00
N SER A 107 -16.88 2.07 2.04
CA SER A 107 -15.92 2.92 1.32
C SER A 107 -15.27 3.92 2.26
N MET A 108 -16.02 4.49 3.22
CA MET A 108 -15.46 5.34 4.27
C MET A 108 -14.53 4.55 5.19
N LEU A 109 -14.91 3.34 5.59
CA LEU A 109 -14.03 2.44 6.36
C LEU A 109 -12.71 2.19 5.62
N LEU A 110 -12.78 1.83 4.33
CA LEU A 110 -11.60 1.62 3.51
C LEU A 110 -10.76 2.89 3.41
N ALA A 111 -11.37 4.07 3.23
CA ALA A 111 -10.65 5.34 3.18
C ALA A 111 -9.91 5.64 4.48
N VAL A 112 -10.55 5.46 5.64
CA VAL A 112 -9.92 5.65 6.96
C VAL A 112 -8.79 4.65 7.17
N SER A 113 -9.02 3.38 6.83
CA SER A 113 -8.02 2.30 7.00
C SER A 113 -6.81 2.52 6.09
N HIS A 114 -7.06 2.94 4.84
CA HIS A 114 -6.03 3.28 3.87
C HIS A 114 -5.24 4.51 4.28
N GLY A 115 -5.92 5.59 4.68
CA GLY A 115 -5.28 6.79 5.20
C GLY A 115 -4.39 6.48 6.41
N SER A 116 -4.88 5.69 7.37
CA SER A 116 -4.13 5.33 8.57
C SER A 116 -2.89 4.50 8.24
N ASN A 117 -3.02 3.47 7.39
CA ASN A 117 -1.91 2.62 6.97
C ASN A 117 -0.83 3.40 6.18
N ASP A 118 -1.21 4.31 5.28
CA ASP A 118 -0.25 5.01 4.42
C ASP A 118 0.37 6.23 5.07
N THR A 119 -0.38 6.99 5.87
CA THR A 119 0.16 8.12 6.63
C THR A 119 1.21 7.67 7.65
N GLN A 120 1.01 6.51 8.31
CA GLN A 120 1.97 5.94 9.24
C GLN A 120 3.36 5.70 8.62
N LYS A 121 3.43 5.36 7.32
CA LYS A 121 4.71 5.15 6.64
C LYS A 121 5.49 6.45 6.51
N SER A 122 4.83 7.50 6.02
CA SER A 122 5.42 8.84 5.89
C SER A 122 5.79 9.41 7.26
N MET A 123 4.93 9.24 8.25
CA MET A 123 5.18 9.63 9.64
C MET A 123 6.40 8.91 10.23
N GLY A 124 6.55 7.61 9.97
CA GLY A 124 7.70 6.83 10.39
C GLY A 124 9.02 7.31 9.77
N ILE A 125 8.99 7.73 8.50
CA ILE A 125 10.17 8.31 7.85
C ILE A 125 10.53 9.68 8.44
N ILE A 126 9.55 10.54 8.71
CA ILE A 126 9.80 11.83 9.35
C ILE A 126 10.39 11.62 10.75
N ALA A 127 9.83 10.68 11.53
CA ALA A 127 10.36 10.33 12.85
C ALA A 127 11.81 9.83 12.75
N LEU A 128 12.14 9.01 11.75
CA LEU A 128 13.50 8.54 11.49
C LEU A 128 14.45 9.70 11.11
N MET A 129 14.00 10.66 10.32
CA MET A 129 14.81 11.85 9.99
C MET A 129 15.08 12.72 11.22
N LEU A 130 14.07 12.97 12.05
CA LEU A 130 14.21 13.76 13.28
C LEU A 130 15.16 13.07 14.27
N ALA A 131 15.05 11.75 14.41
CA ALA A 131 15.98 10.97 15.23
C ALA A 131 17.42 11.04 14.67
N ALA A 132 17.59 10.98 13.35
CA ALA A 132 18.90 11.08 12.71
C ALA A 132 19.53 12.48 12.85
N SER A 133 18.73 13.55 12.98
CA SER A 133 19.21 14.92 13.16
C SER A 133 19.47 15.32 14.63
N GLY A 134 19.35 14.39 15.58
CA GLY A 134 19.53 14.67 17.02
C GLY A 134 18.31 15.32 17.68
N GLY A 135 17.15 15.27 17.05
CA GLY A 135 15.88 15.77 17.58
C GLY A 135 15.17 14.78 18.52
N VAL A 136 13.84 14.94 18.63
CA VAL A 136 12.95 14.20 19.56
C VAL A 136 13.11 12.68 19.46
N SER A 137 13.03 12.02 20.63
CA SER A 137 13.04 10.56 20.83
C SER A 137 12.18 9.81 19.82
N ALA A 138 12.75 8.76 19.24
CA ALA A 138 12.09 7.81 18.36
C ALA A 138 10.89 7.16 19.07
N GLY A 139 9.67 7.53 18.70
CA GLY A 139 8.48 6.83 19.21
C GLY A 139 7.17 7.42 18.73
N ILE A 140 7.02 8.74 18.80
CA ILE A 140 5.78 9.41 18.39
C ILE A 140 6.11 10.58 17.44
N PRO A 141 5.66 10.53 16.19
CA PRO A 141 5.83 11.64 15.26
C PRO A 141 5.08 12.88 15.78
N PRO A 142 5.66 14.08 15.66
CA PRO A 142 5.02 15.30 16.15
C PRO A 142 3.70 15.57 15.41
N GLN A 143 2.75 16.23 16.08
CA GLN A 143 1.41 16.45 15.55
C GLN A 143 1.40 17.19 14.21
N TRP A 144 2.32 18.14 14.00
CA TRP A 144 2.45 18.83 12.71
C TRP A 144 2.78 17.87 11.57
N ALA A 145 3.61 16.84 11.83
CA ALA A 145 3.97 15.85 10.82
C ALA A 145 2.78 14.96 10.48
N VAL A 146 1.97 14.60 11.47
CA VAL A 146 0.71 13.85 11.28
C VAL A 146 -0.23 14.63 10.35
N ILE A 147 -0.47 15.91 10.67
CA ILE A 147 -1.38 16.78 9.90
C ILE A 147 -0.87 17.00 8.46
N LEU A 148 0.44 17.20 8.29
CA LEU A 148 1.04 17.32 6.96
C LEU A 148 0.90 16.02 6.17
N CYS A 149 1.27 14.87 6.75
CA CYS A 149 1.14 13.58 6.07
C CYS A 149 -0.31 13.29 5.66
N ALA A 150 -1.28 13.56 6.52
CA ALA A 150 -2.69 13.40 6.21
C ALA A 150 -3.15 14.34 5.08
N SER A 151 -2.77 15.62 5.15
CA SER A 151 -3.09 16.62 4.13
C SER A 151 -2.49 16.26 2.75
N PHE A 152 -1.22 15.90 2.71
CA PHE A 152 -0.54 15.50 1.47
C PHE A 152 -1.08 14.18 0.90
N MET A 153 -1.48 13.23 1.76
CA MET A 153 -2.15 12.01 1.29
C MET A 153 -3.50 12.34 0.64
N ALA A 154 -4.31 13.20 1.27
CA ALA A 154 -5.59 13.63 0.72
C ALA A 154 -5.42 14.37 -0.62
N LEU A 155 -4.47 15.31 -0.69
CA LEU A 155 -4.13 16.01 -1.93
C LEU A 155 -3.61 15.06 -3.02
N GLY A 156 -2.81 14.07 -2.66
CA GLY A 156 -2.31 13.05 -3.57
C GLY A 156 -3.43 12.24 -4.21
N ILE A 157 -4.41 11.79 -3.42
CA ILE A 157 -5.60 11.07 -3.91
C ILE A 157 -6.41 11.94 -4.89
N LEU A 158 -6.55 13.23 -4.61
CA LEU A 158 -7.27 14.17 -5.47
C LEU A 158 -6.53 14.49 -6.77
N ALA A 159 -5.20 14.57 -6.72
CA ALA A 159 -4.35 14.97 -7.85
C ALA A 159 -3.94 13.80 -8.77
N GLY A 160 -3.88 12.57 -8.25
CA GLY A 160 -3.33 11.43 -8.97
C GLY A 160 -3.87 10.10 -8.47
N GLY A 161 -4.57 9.37 -9.34
CA GLY A 161 -5.10 8.06 -9.01
C GLY A 161 -6.07 7.50 -10.04
N GLU A 162 -6.60 8.33 -10.93
CA GLU A 162 -7.62 7.91 -11.91
C GLU A 162 -7.14 6.77 -12.82
N SER A 163 -5.89 6.81 -13.28
CA SER A 163 -5.28 5.74 -14.10
C SER A 163 -5.25 4.40 -13.36
N VAL A 164 -4.80 4.40 -12.09
CA VAL A 164 -4.72 3.21 -11.24
C VAL A 164 -6.11 2.69 -10.88
N ILE A 165 -7.05 3.59 -10.55
CA ILE A 165 -8.44 3.24 -10.21
C ILE A 165 -9.11 2.56 -11.41
N LYS A 166 -8.93 3.08 -12.62
CA LYS A 166 -9.45 2.44 -13.85
C LYS A 166 -8.87 1.03 -14.03
N THR A 167 -7.56 0.85 -13.84
CA THR A 167 -6.89 -0.45 -13.97
C THR A 167 -7.38 -1.47 -12.94
N VAL A 168 -7.53 -1.09 -11.66
CA VAL A 168 -7.94 -2.02 -10.59
C VAL A 168 -9.46 -2.25 -10.60
N GLY A 169 -10.24 -1.19 -10.71
CA GLY A 169 -11.70 -1.22 -10.56
C GLY A 169 -12.46 -1.83 -11.74
N ILE A 170 -11.93 -1.73 -12.96
CA ILE A 170 -12.57 -2.27 -14.19
C ILE A 170 -11.72 -3.41 -14.79
N GLY A 171 -10.40 -3.39 -14.57
CA GLY A 171 -9.47 -4.32 -15.20
C GLY A 171 -9.43 -5.73 -14.60
N ILE A 172 -9.82 -5.92 -13.34
CA ILE A 172 -9.77 -7.24 -12.68
C ILE A 172 -11.11 -7.99 -12.81
N TYR A 173 -12.20 -7.30 -12.48
CA TYR A 173 -13.56 -7.84 -12.46
C TYR A 173 -14.58 -6.72 -12.66
N ARG A 174 -15.74 -7.00 -13.26
CA ARG A 174 -16.82 -5.99 -13.38
C ARG A 174 -17.60 -5.89 -12.08
N ILE A 175 -17.21 -4.94 -11.23
CA ILE A 175 -17.77 -4.75 -9.90
C ILE A 175 -19.22 -4.24 -9.99
N LYS A 176 -20.15 -4.95 -9.33
CA LYS A 176 -21.51 -4.48 -8.97
C LYS A 176 -21.53 -4.07 -7.50
N GLN A 177 -22.61 -3.45 -7.03
CA GLN A 177 -22.71 -2.92 -5.65
C GLN A 177 -22.41 -3.98 -4.58
N ILE A 178 -22.94 -5.20 -4.74
CA ILE A 178 -22.72 -6.30 -3.81
C ILE A 178 -21.24 -6.71 -3.72
N HIS A 179 -20.55 -6.76 -4.87
CA HIS A 179 -19.11 -7.05 -4.95
C HIS A 179 -18.28 -5.93 -4.36
N GLY A 180 -18.66 -4.69 -4.67
CA GLY A 180 -18.01 -3.50 -4.14
C GLY A 180 -18.08 -3.49 -2.62
N PHE A 181 -19.27 -3.70 -2.06
CA PHE A 181 -19.48 -3.81 -0.62
C PHE A 181 -18.59 -4.90 0.01
N SER A 182 -18.66 -6.15 -0.47
CA SER A 182 -17.91 -7.26 0.12
C SER A 182 -16.39 -7.09 -0.02
N ALA A 183 -15.90 -6.62 -1.18
CA ALA A 183 -14.49 -6.40 -1.43
C ALA A 183 -13.94 -5.23 -0.59
N GLN A 184 -14.67 -4.13 -0.46
CA GLN A 184 -14.26 -2.98 0.35
C GLN A 184 -14.32 -3.28 1.85
N LEU A 185 -15.32 -4.04 2.31
CA LEU A 185 -15.39 -4.50 3.70
C LEU A 185 -14.20 -5.41 4.04
N SER A 186 -13.86 -6.34 3.14
CA SER A 186 -12.68 -7.18 3.28
C SER A 186 -11.39 -6.36 3.31
N ALA A 187 -11.19 -5.51 2.32
CA ALA A 187 -9.95 -4.74 2.21
C ALA A 187 -9.79 -3.75 3.38
N GLY A 188 -10.85 -3.03 3.73
CA GLY A 188 -10.86 -2.11 4.86
C GLY A 188 -10.63 -2.82 6.19
N GLY A 189 -11.31 -3.95 6.42
CA GLY A 189 -11.15 -4.74 7.64
C GLY A 189 -9.73 -5.30 7.81
N VAL A 190 -9.16 -5.91 6.78
CA VAL A 190 -7.78 -6.45 6.81
C VAL A 190 -6.76 -5.34 7.04
N MET A 191 -6.93 -4.21 6.37
CA MET A 191 -6.00 -3.08 6.48
C MET A 191 -6.09 -2.40 7.85
N LEU A 192 -7.31 -2.23 8.38
CA LEU A 192 -7.52 -1.70 9.73
C LEU A 192 -6.90 -2.63 10.78
N ALA A 193 -7.16 -3.94 10.70
CA ALA A 193 -6.58 -4.91 11.62
C ALA A 193 -5.05 -4.86 11.60
N SER A 194 -4.43 -4.83 10.42
CA SER A 194 -2.98 -4.70 10.30
C SER A 194 -2.44 -3.39 10.88
N THR A 195 -3.16 -2.29 10.65
CA THR A 195 -2.80 -0.96 11.17
C THR A 195 -2.85 -0.93 12.70
N LEU A 196 -3.87 -1.55 13.31
CA LEU A 196 -3.99 -1.69 14.77
C LEU A 196 -2.90 -2.58 15.37
N MET A 197 -2.43 -3.58 14.62
CA MET A 197 -1.30 -4.42 14.99
C MET A 197 0.07 -3.75 14.73
N GLY A 198 0.09 -2.57 14.10
CA GLY A 198 1.31 -1.82 13.80
C GLY A 198 2.13 -2.38 12.64
N PHE A 199 1.59 -3.28 11.83
CA PHE A 199 2.30 -3.83 10.67
C PHE A 199 2.00 -3.04 9.40
N PRO A 200 3.03 -2.56 8.66
CA PRO A 200 2.83 -1.87 7.40
C PRO A 200 2.41 -2.87 6.33
N VAL A 201 1.31 -2.57 5.62
CA VAL A 201 0.79 -3.43 4.55
C VAL A 201 0.63 -2.70 3.22
N SER A 202 0.45 -3.48 2.16
CA SER A 202 0.19 -3.00 0.81
C SER A 202 -1.31 -2.84 0.59
N SER A 203 -1.81 -1.60 0.62
CA SER A 203 -3.22 -1.28 0.34
C SER A 203 -3.62 -1.76 -1.07
N THR A 204 -2.80 -1.47 -2.08
CA THR A 204 -3.02 -1.90 -3.47
C THR A 204 -3.17 -3.41 -3.60
N HIS A 205 -2.36 -4.20 -2.91
CA HIS A 205 -2.44 -5.66 -2.98
C HIS A 205 -3.71 -6.16 -2.31
N ILE A 206 -3.98 -5.71 -1.08
CA ILE A 206 -5.18 -6.11 -0.32
C ILE A 206 -6.44 -5.78 -1.11
N VAL A 207 -6.57 -4.56 -1.65
CA VAL A 207 -7.75 -4.16 -2.43
C VAL A 207 -7.89 -5.01 -3.70
N SER A 208 -6.79 -5.20 -4.44
CA SER A 208 -6.82 -5.98 -5.69
C SER A 208 -7.20 -7.44 -5.44
N THR A 209 -6.66 -8.07 -4.39
CA THR A 209 -6.98 -9.45 -4.06
C THR A 209 -8.36 -9.60 -3.44
N SER A 210 -8.86 -8.65 -2.66
CA SER A 210 -10.25 -8.63 -2.18
C SER A 210 -11.26 -8.53 -3.33
N ILE A 211 -10.96 -7.72 -4.36
CA ILE A 211 -11.77 -7.66 -5.60
C ILE A 211 -11.72 -9.00 -6.34
N MET A 212 -10.53 -9.60 -6.46
CA MET A 212 -10.35 -10.92 -7.10
C MET A 212 -11.12 -12.02 -6.37
N GLY A 213 -11.08 -12.03 -5.03
CA GLY A 213 -11.84 -12.96 -4.20
C GLY A 213 -13.34 -12.80 -4.37
N SER A 214 -13.83 -11.56 -4.38
CA SER A 214 -15.26 -11.27 -4.62
C SER A 214 -15.71 -11.69 -6.02
N GLY A 215 -14.93 -11.40 -7.06
CA GLY A 215 -15.21 -11.85 -8.42
C GLY A 215 -15.18 -13.37 -8.56
N SER A 216 -14.27 -14.04 -7.85
CA SER A 216 -14.18 -15.50 -7.83
C SER A 216 -15.38 -16.15 -7.14
N ALA A 217 -15.97 -15.49 -6.14
CA ALA A 217 -17.18 -15.95 -5.46
C ALA A 217 -18.45 -15.89 -6.32
N ASP A 218 -18.51 -14.95 -7.27
CA ASP A 218 -19.56 -14.88 -8.28
C ASP A 218 -19.31 -15.90 -9.39
N ARG A 219 -18.23 -15.67 -10.16
CA ARG A 219 -17.85 -16.51 -11.28
C ARG A 219 -16.35 -16.38 -11.56
N ILE A 220 -15.60 -17.42 -11.21
CA ILE A 220 -14.15 -17.56 -11.47
C ILE A 220 -13.76 -17.23 -12.92
N LYS A 221 -14.58 -17.65 -13.90
CA LYS A 221 -14.34 -17.40 -15.34
C LYS A 221 -14.49 -15.94 -15.76
N ALA A 222 -15.17 -15.12 -14.97
CA ALA A 222 -15.36 -13.70 -15.29
C ALA A 222 -14.22 -12.81 -14.72
N VAL A 223 -13.32 -13.39 -13.93
CA VAL A 223 -12.10 -12.74 -13.45
C VAL A 223 -11.05 -12.75 -14.56
N LYS A 224 -10.44 -11.60 -14.84
CA LYS A 224 -9.42 -11.44 -15.89
C LYS A 224 -8.03 -11.84 -15.35
N TRP A 225 -7.75 -13.15 -15.33
CA TRP A 225 -6.49 -13.72 -14.80
C TRP A 225 -5.24 -13.22 -15.51
N GLU A 226 -5.33 -12.94 -16.81
CA GLU A 226 -4.24 -12.32 -17.58
C GLU A 226 -3.84 -10.97 -16.95
N LYS A 227 -4.83 -10.11 -16.66
CA LYS A 227 -4.56 -8.81 -16.05
C LYS A 227 -3.96 -8.93 -14.65
N ILE A 228 -4.40 -9.92 -13.89
CA ILE A 228 -3.84 -10.22 -12.55
C ILE A 228 -2.37 -10.61 -12.66
N SER A 229 -2.01 -11.44 -13.64
CA SER A 229 -0.62 -11.87 -13.84
C SER A 229 0.31 -10.69 -14.16
N GLU A 230 -0.12 -9.74 -15.01
CA GLU A 230 0.60 -8.50 -15.29
C GLU A 230 0.83 -7.68 -14.01
N ILE A 231 -0.22 -7.55 -13.19
CA ILE A 231 -0.17 -6.82 -11.92
C ILE A 231 0.82 -7.49 -10.96
N MET A 232 0.80 -8.81 -10.84
CA MET A 232 1.71 -9.55 -9.98
C MET A 232 3.18 -9.39 -10.38
N ILE A 233 3.48 -9.29 -11.68
CA ILE A 233 4.83 -9.01 -12.16
C ILE A 233 5.30 -7.63 -11.68
N VAL A 234 4.45 -6.60 -11.79
CA VAL A 234 4.78 -5.26 -11.27
C VAL A 234 5.04 -5.32 -9.77
N TRP A 235 4.25 -6.07 -9.01
CA TRP A 235 4.43 -6.21 -7.56
C TRP A 235 5.77 -6.84 -7.18
N LEU A 236 6.16 -7.91 -7.89
CA LEU A 236 7.43 -8.60 -7.67
C LEU A 236 8.63 -7.70 -7.99
N VAL A 237 8.57 -6.97 -9.10
CA VAL A 237 9.67 -6.14 -9.61
C VAL A 237 9.82 -4.82 -8.83
N THR A 238 8.76 -4.36 -8.18
CA THR A 238 8.73 -3.07 -7.48
C THR A 238 9.83 -2.92 -6.44
N MET A 239 10.04 -3.92 -5.57
CA MET A 239 11.02 -3.82 -4.50
C MET A 239 12.47 -3.81 -5.02
N PRO A 240 12.90 -4.72 -5.93
CA PRO A 240 14.22 -4.68 -6.55
C PRO A 240 14.49 -3.37 -7.29
N VAL A 241 13.53 -2.87 -8.07
CA VAL A 241 13.74 -1.64 -8.85
C VAL A 241 13.85 -0.43 -7.92
N ALA A 242 12.97 -0.30 -6.92
CA ALA A 242 13.07 0.78 -5.95
C ALA A 242 14.41 0.76 -5.18
N ALA A 243 14.91 -0.44 -4.84
CA ALA A 243 16.23 -0.60 -4.22
C ALA A 243 17.37 -0.16 -5.15
N ALA A 244 17.33 -0.54 -6.42
CA ALA A 244 18.33 -0.15 -7.41
C ALA A 244 18.35 1.37 -7.66
N VAL A 245 17.17 1.97 -7.88
CA VAL A 245 17.03 3.42 -8.07
C VAL A 245 17.51 4.17 -6.82
N SER A 246 17.19 3.66 -5.63
CA SER A 246 17.68 4.24 -4.38
C SER A 246 19.20 4.15 -4.23
N GLY A 247 19.82 3.05 -4.67
CA GLY A 247 21.27 2.91 -4.72
C GLY A 247 21.92 3.98 -5.59
N VAL A 248 21.39 4.19 -6.80
CA VAL A 248 21.84 5.27 -7.71
C VAL A 248 21.67 6.63 -7.05
N ALA A 249 20.51 6.91 -6.45
CA ALA A 249 20.24 8.16 -5.75
C ALA A 249 21.22 8.39 -4.59
N TYR A 250 21.57 7.34 -3.84
CA TYR A 250 22.56 7.42 -2.78
C TYR A 250 23.94 7.81 -3.31
N PHE A 251 24.40 7.21 -4.41
CA PHE A 251 25.69 7.60 -5.01
C PHE A 251 25.71 9.07 -5.41
N VAL A 252 24.67 9.54 -6.10
CA VAL A 252 24.56 10.95 -6.53
C VAL A 252 24.54 11.88 -5.31
N LEU A 253 23.65 11.64 -4.35
CA LEU A 253 23.51 12.47 -3.15
C LEU A 253 24.76 12.46 -2.28
N SER A 254 25.45 11.31 -2.18
CA SER A 254 26.69 11.21 -1.42
C SER A 254 27.81 12.06 -2.02
N ARG A 255 27.89 12.19 -3.35
CA ARG A 255 28.87 13.04 -4.03
C ARG A 255 28.57 14.53 -3.86
N VAL A 256 27.29 14.91 -3.93
CA VAL A 256 26.87 16.32 -3.81
C VAL A 256 26.91 16.81 -2.36
N LEU A 257 26.44 15.99 -1.41
CA LEU A 257 26.26 16.41 -0.02
C LEU A 257 27.43 16.07 0.88
N ARG A 258 28.27 15.07 0.56
CA ARG A 258 29.49 14.78 1.35
C ARG A 258 30.75 15.43 0.79
N GLY A 259 30.69 15.97 -0.43
CA GLY A 259 31.70 16.92 -0.92
C GLY A 259 31.78 18.16 -0.04
#